data_AF-A0A7M5UXQ2-F1
#
_entry.id   AF-A0A7M5UXQ2-F1
#
_cell.length_a   1.000
_cell.length_b   1.000
_cell.length_c   1.000
_cell.angle_alpha   90.00
_cell.angle_beta   90.00
_cell.angle_gamma   90.00
#
_symmetry.space_group_name_H-M   'P 1'
#
loop_
_entity.id
_entity.type
_entity.pdbx_description
1 polymer ?
#
loop_
_entity_poly.entity_id
_entity_poly.type
_entity_poly.pdbx_seq_one_letter_code
_entity_poly.pdbx_strand_id
1 'polypeptide(L)'
;MVEEKTETPEKSFVEQLKENDIYTEFIDDTFDAKEYANTVIESHIIGDALAKLSTGIELLNKELQTQVADHHEDLLSQATGIETLEGVLQSIHTRCQSLVKSVQRVRSQIVEPYNRISSRTKQLRRLQTSCDYLRRIIRVISVSKRLQIQLNGGSREITKAAQSLNELEFVLDGVDLSGIQIVEKDLAQIKKARVEVNKQAKEMLKNGLNSQNQTVIGTALQVFHNLGSLYNEITNVMEMFTRTMEKYIHESLDITKLMTKTGINAGGISGPGRAAMPLAGSSWHNGLWDNLELLMNNMFSLCQKCS
;
A
#
# COMPACT_ATOMS: atom_id res chain seq x y z
N MET A 1 22.21 52.74 35.40
CA MET A 1 22.98 53.78 36.10
C MET A 1 23.04 53.37 37.56
N VAL A 2 24.04 52.56 37.89
CA VAL A 2 24.43 52.30 39.28
C VAL A 2 25.87 52.77 39.30
N GLU A 3 26.13 53.77 40.14
CA GLU A 3 27.37 54.54 40.17
C GLU A 3 28.57 53.61 40.37
N GLU A 4 29.45 53.64 39.39
CA GLU A 4 30.80 53.10 39.42
C GLU A 4 31.57 53.94 40.46
N LYS A 5 31.60 53.47 41.72
CA LYS A 5 32.55 53.97 42.70
C LYS A 5 33.94 53.56 42.23
N THR A 6 34.60 54.45 41.52
CA THR A 6 36.05 54.46 41.38
C THR A 6 36.67 54.67 42.76
N GLU A 7 36.82 53.59 43.51
CA GLU A 7 37.77 53.51 44.62
C GLU A 7 39.16 53.58 44.00
N THR A 8 39.79 54.74 44.16
CA THR A 8 41.24 54.90 44.05
C THR A 8 41.91 53.71 44.73
N PRO A 9 42.85 53.00 44.08
CA PRO A 9 43.54 51.90 44.73
C PRO A 9 44.35 52.53 45.87
N GLU A 10 43.88 52.35 47.10
CA GLU A 10 44.72 52.56 48.27
C GLU A 10 45.97 51.73 48.02
N LYS A 11 47.14 52.39 48.03
CA LYS A 11 48.45 51.74 47.86
C LYS A 11 48.43 50.47 48.72
N SER A 12 48.65 49.31 48.10
CA SER A 12 48.62 48.05 48.83
C SER A 12 49.53 48.20 50.05
N PHE A 13 49.08 47.78 51.23
CA PHE A 13 49.90 47.83 52.44
C PHE A 13 51.31 47.23 52.25
N VAL A 14 51.43 46.26 51.34
CA VAL A 14 52.71 45.69 50.88
C VAL A 14 53.62 46.74 50.21
N GLU A 15 53.07 47.69 49.46
CA GLU A 15 53.81 48.83 48.89
C GLU A 15 54.22 49.84 49.98
N GLN A 16 53.39 50.06 51.00
CA GLN A 16 53.70 50.95 52.13
C GLN A 16 54.79 50.37 53.05
N LEU A 17 54.83 49.04 53.21
CA LEU A 17 55.92 48.34 53.89
C LEU A 17 57.21 48.36 53.06
N LYS A 18 57.12 48.29 51.72
CA LYS A 18 58.28 48.39 50.82
C LYS A 18 58.88 49.79 50.74
N GLU A 19 58.10 50.84 51.01
CA GLU A 19 58.60 52.23 51.06
C GLU A 19 59.37 52.55 52.36
N ASN A 20 59.23 51.72 53.41
CA ASN A 20 59.97 51.88 54.66
C ASN A 20 61.24 51.01 54.65
N ASP A 21 62.41 51.64 54.55
CA ASP A 21 63.74 51.00 54.58
C ASP A 21 63.97 50.03 55.76
N ILE A 22 63.17 50.15 56.83
CA ILE A 22 63.25 49.31 58.03
C ILE A 22 62.48 47.99 57.86
N TYR A 23 61.42 47.96 57.05
CA TYR A 23 60.56 46.78 56.88
C TYR A 23 60.90 45.98 55.61
N THR A 24 61.73 46.53 54.72
CA THR A 24 62.19 45.86 53.50
C THR A 24 63.04 44.61 53.79
N GLU A 25 63.85 44.64 54.85
CA GLU A 25 64.66 43.48 55.28
C GLU A 25 63.78 42.30 55.73
N PHE A 26 62.59 42.56 56.26
CA PHE A 26 61.62 41.54 56.68
C PHE A 26 60.76 40.98 55.54
N ILE A 27 60.74 41.64 54.37
CA ILE A 27 59.99 41.21 53.18
C ILE A 27 60.84 40.32 52.27
N ASP A 28 62.16 40.31 52.45
CA ASP A 28 63.08 39.48 51.68
C ASP A 28 62.92 38.00 52.06
N ASP A 29 62.80 37.12 51.06
CA ASP A 29 62.70 35.67 51.23
C ASP A 29 63.98 35.05 51.85
N THR A 30 65.08 35.82 51.94
CA THR A 30 66.37 35.41 52.52
C THR A 30 66.58 35.86 53.97
N PHE A 31 65.58 36.48 54.61
CA PHE A 31 65.68 37.00 55.98
C PHE A 31 66.03 35.91 57.02
N ASP A 32 67.16 36.06 57.72
CA ASP A 32 67.53 35.23 58.87
C ASP A 32 67.29 36.00 60.19
N ALA A 33 66.25 35.59 60.90
CA ALA A 33 65.88 36.14 62.20
C ALA A 33 67.00 36.06 63.26
N LYS A 34 67.92 35.08 63.15
CA LYS A 34 69.04 34.92 64.09
C LYS A 34 70.17 35.89 63.79
N GLU A 35 70.48 36.12 62.52
CA GLU A 35 71.51 37.08 62.10
C GLU A 35 71.06 38.50 62.41
N TYR A 36 69.80 38.83 62.13
CA TYR A 36 69.17 40.10 62.49
C TYR A 36 69.14 40.34 64.02
N ALA A 37 68.80 39.32 64.82
CA ALA A 37 68.82 39.45 66.27
C ALA A 37 70.25 39.72 66.80
N ASN A 38 71.26 39.05 66.23
CA ASN A 38 72.65 39.25 66.61
C ASN A 38 73.16 40.65 66.24
N THR A 39 72.86 41.18 65.05
CA THR A 39 73.26 42.53 64.64
C THR A 39 72.57 43.63 65.46
N VAL A 40 71.31 43.43 65.85
CA VAL A 40 70.55 44.35 66.72
C VAL A 40 71.09 44.33 68.17
N ILE A 41 71.55 43.16 68.65
CA ILE A 41 72.19 43.02 69.97
C ILE A 41 73.57 43.68 69.97
N GLU A 42 74.38 43.45 68.94
CA GLU A 42 75.72 44.06 68.81
C GLU A 42 75.65 45.59 68.70
N SER A 43 74.67 46.12 67.97
CA SER A 43 74.48 47.56 67.77
C SER A 43 73.88 48.29 68.98
N HIS A 44 73.51 47.59 70.08
CA HIS A 44 72.94 48.14 71.31
C HIS A 44 71.61 48.91 71.12
N ILE A 45 70.87 48.65 70.03
CA ILE A 45 69.62 49.37 69.68
C ILE A 45 68.36 48.50 69.90
N ILE A 46 68.45 47.51 70.79
CA ILE A 46 67.42 46.49 71.05
C ILE A 46 66.05 47.13 71.37
N GLY A 47 66.03 48.18 72.19
CA GLY A 47 64.79 48.84 72.60
C GLY A 47 64.05 49.55 71.46
N ASP A 48 64.79 50.19 70.55
CA ASP A 48 64.21 50.90 69.40
C ASP A 48 63.75 49.92 68.32
N ALA A 49 64.53 48.86 68.06
CA ALA A 49 64.14 47.80 67.14
C ALA A 49 62.89 47.05 67.60
N LEU A 50 62.78 46.75 68.91
CA LEU A 50 61.59 46.10 69.48
C LEU A 50 60.38 47.03 69.47
N ALA A 51 60.56 48.31 69.77
CA ALA A 51 59.48 49.31 69.69
C ALA A 51 58.96 49.44 68.25
N LYS A 52 59.85 49.51 67.26
CA LYS A 52 59.51 49.56 65.84
C LYS A 52 58.82 48.29 65.35
N LEU A 53 59.31 47.11 65.72
CA LEU A 53 58.64 45.85 65.40
C LEU A 53 57.25 45.77 66.02
N SER A 54 57.10 46.21 67.28
CA SER A 54 55.80 46.31 67.94
C SER A 54 54.85 47.25 67.19
N THR A 55 55.34 48.41 66.74
CA THR A 55 54.55 49.35 65.92
C THR A 55 54.20 48.75 64.55
N GLY A 56 55.12 48.04 63.89
CA GLY A 56 54.86 47.36 62.62
C GLY A 56 53.82 46.23 62.76
N ILE A 57 53.89 45.45 63.84
CA ILE A 57 52.89 44.42 64.17
C ILE A 57 51.53 45.06 64.43
N GLU A 58 51.47 46.16 65.18
CA GLU A 58 50.22 46.87 65.43
C GLU A 58 49.60 47.44 64.14
N LEU A 59 50.42 47.99 63.25
CA LEU A 59 49.98 48.46 61.93
C LEU A 59 49.47 47.32 61.06
N LEU A 60 50.21 46.21 60.98
CA LEU A 60 49.80 45.02 60.22
C LEU A 60 48.51 44.40 60.78
N ASN A 61 48.36 44.37 62.11
CA ASN A 61 47.16 43.88 62.75
C ASN A 61 45.97 44.81 62.50
N LYS A 62 46.19 46.14 62.54
CA LYS A 62 45.15 47.12 62.19
C LYS A 62 44.71 46.99 60.74
N GLU A 63 45.66 46.86 59.83
CA GLU A 63 45.38 46.72 58.39
C GLU A 63 44.69 45.40 58.08
N LEU A 64 45.14 44.28 58.65
CA LEU A 64 44.46 43.00 58.54
C LEU A 64 43.03 43.09 59.08
N GLN A 65 42.82 43.77 60.20
CA GLN A 65 41.46 43.99 60.73
C GLN A 65 40.60 44.83 59.81
N THR A 66 41.14 45.91 59.23
CA THR A 66 40.44 46.74 58.23
C THR A 66 40.09 45.93 57.00
N GLN A 67 41.06 45.21 56.41
CA GLN A 67 40.83 44.43 55.20
C GLN A 67 39.88 43.25 55.43
N VAL A 68 39.92 42.63 56.62
CA VAL A 68 38.94 41.60 57.02
C VAL A 68 37.57 42.23 57.25
N ALA A 69 37.48 43.42 57.86
CA ALA A 69 36.24 44.15 58.05
C ALA A 69 35.59 44.53 56.72
N ASP A 70 36.38 45.00 55.76
CA ASP A 70 35.90 45.51 54.48
C ASP A 70 35.43 44.36 53.55
N HIS A 71 36.10 43.21 53.57
CA HIS A 71 35.78 42.10 52.66
C HIS A 71 34.95 40.96 53.28
N HIS A 72 34.70 40.92 54.60
CA HIS A 72 33.92 39.82 55.18
C HIS A 72 32.47 39.81 54.71
N GLU A 73 31.84 41.00 54.53
CA GLU A 73 30.46 41.11 54.07
C GLU A 73 30.33 40.57 52.64
N ASP A 74 31.31 40.88 51.78
CA ASP A 74 31.33 40.40 50.39
C ASP A 74 31.54 38.88 50.32
N LEU A 75 32.47 38.32 51.10
CA LEU A 75 32.70 36.87 51.16
C LEU A 75 31.46 36.13 51.71
N LEU A 76 30.79 36.69 52.72
CA LEU A 76 29.56 36.11 53.27
C LEU A 76 28.41 36.22 52.27
N SER A 77 28.30 37.35 51.57
CA SER A 77 27.32 37.56 50.50
C SER A 77 27.53 36.60 49.33
N GLN A 78 28.79 36.36 48.94
CA GLN A 78 29.13 35.37 47.92
C GLN A 78 28.82 33.95 48.38
N ALA A 79 29.15 33.58 49.62
CA ALA A 79 28.84 32.27 50.17
C ALA A 79 27.32 32.02 50.23
N THR A 80 26.54 32.99 50.69
CA THR A 80 25.07 32.92 50.68
C THR A 80 24.51 32.90 49.25
N GLY A 81 25.11 33.65 48.32
CA GLY A 81 24.80 33.59 46.89
C GLY A 81 25.04 32.19 46.29
N ILE A 82 26.13 31.52 46.66
CA ILE A 82 26.43 30.15 46.23
C ILE A 82 25.40 29.17 46.81
N GLU A 83 25.06 29.29 48.10
CA GLU A 83 24.06 28.43 48.76
C GLU A 83 22.68 28.58 48.10
N THR A 84 22.26 29.81 47.79
CA THR A 84 20.98 30.04 47.09
C THR A 84 21.00 29.46 45.67
N LEU A 85 22.11 29.58 44.94
CA LEU A 85 22.26 29.01 43.60
C LEU A 85 22.25 27.48 43.64
N GLU A 86 22.88 26.87 44.63
CA GLU A 86 22.81 25.42 44.86
C GLU A 86 21.37 24.97 45.12
N GLY A 87 20.60 25.72 45.93
CA GLY A 87 19.19 25.46 46.16
C GLY A 87 18.34 25.56 44.87
N VAL A 88 18.58 26.57 44.03
CA VAL A 88 17.92 26.70 42.72
C VAL A 88 18.29 25.54 41.81
N LEU A 89 19.57 25.15 41.76
CA LEU A 89 20.07 24.07 40.93
C LEU A 89 19.47 22.72 41.35
N GLN A 90 19.33 22.48 42.66
CA GLN A 90 18.67 21.30 43.19
C GLN A 90 17.16 21.28 42.87
N SER A 91 16.51 22.44 42.89
CA SER A 91 15.10 22.58 42.48
C SER A 91 14.92 22.26 41.00
N ILE A 92 15.79 22.80 40.13
CA ILE A 92 15.79 22.51 38.69
C ILE A 92 16.03 21.02 38.46
N HIS A 93 17.02 20.43 39.13
CA HIS A 93 17.31 19.01 39.02
C HIS A 93 16.09 18.14 39.34
N THR A 94 15.41 18.43 40.45
CA THR A 94 14.20 17.72 40.89
C THR A 94 13.04 17.89 39.89
N ARG A 95 12.87 19.09 39.33
CA ARG A 95 11.85 19.38 38.30
C ARG A 95 12.16 18.65 37.00
N CYS A 96 13.41 18.64 36.54
CA CYS A 96 13.85 17.90 35.36
C CYS A 96 13.59 16.40 35.53
N GLN A 97 13.93 15.82 36.69
CA GLN A 97 13.64 14.41 36.98
C GLN A 97 12.13 14.11 36.93
N SER A 98 11.32 15.00 37.51
CA SER A 98 9.86 14.85 37.52
C SER A 98 9.25 14.97 36.12
N LEU A 99 9.80 15.85 35.28
CA LEU A 99 9.42 15.98 33.88
C LEU A 99 9.77 14.72 33.08
N VAL A 100 10.97 14.18 33.24
CA VAL A 100 11.40 12.93 32.59
C VAL A 100 10.46 11.78 32.98
N LYS A 101 10.13 11.64 34.26
CA LYS A 101 9.16 10.63 34.74
C LYS A 101 7.77 10.85 34.12
N SER A 102 7.32 12.09 34.00
CA SER A 102 6.02 12.42 33.39
C SER A 102 6.00 12.08 31.90
N VAL A 103 7.07 12.39 31.16
CA VAL A 103 7.20 12.04 29.73
C VAL A 103 7.25 10.53 29.53
N GLN A 104 8.00 9.80 30.37
CA GLN A 104 8.02 8.34 30.34
C GLN A 104 6.63 7.74 30.58
N ARG A 105 5.87 8.32 31.52
CA ARG A 105 4.48 7.91 31.79
C ARG A 105 3.55 8.20 30.61
N VAL A 106 3.65 9.38 29.99
CA VAL A 106 2.87 9.71 28.78
C VAL A 106 3.24 8.75 27.63
N ARG A 107 4.52 8.45 27.46
CA ARG A 107 4.99 7.48 26.46
C ARG A 107 4.39 6.10 26.70
N SER A 108 4.42 5.57 27.92
CA SER A 108 3.81 4.26 28.20
C SER A 108 2.29 4.28 28.06
N GLN A 109 1.64 5.38 28.43
CA GLN A 109 0.18 5.53 28.31
C GLN A 109 -0.32 5.76 26.88
N ILE A 110 0.54 6.12 25.93
CA ILE A 110 0.12 6.43 24.55
C ILE A 110 0.77 5.49 23.52
N VAL A 111 2.10 5.34 23.58
CA VAL A 111 2.85 4.62 22.54
C VAL A 111 2.61 3.12 22.63
N GLU A 112 2.64 2.54 23.83
CA GLU A 112 2.36 1.12 24.01
C GLU A 112 0.94 0.72 23.59
N PRO A 113 -0.13 1.43 24.02
CA PRO A 113 -1.48 1.10 23.56
C PRO A 113 -1.65 1.33 22.06
N TYR A 114 -1.04 2.38 21.49
CA TYR A 114 -1.04 2.56 20.03
C TYR A 114 -0.44 1.35 19.30
N ASN A 115 0.74 0.89 19.73
CA ASN A 115 1.40 -0.27 19.13
C ASN A 115 0.56 -1.54 19.28
N ARG A 116 -0.06 -1.75 20.45
CA ARG A 116 -0.98 -2.87 20.70
C ARG A 116 -2.21 -2.81 19.78
N ILE A 117 -2.82 -1.64 19.62
CA ILE A 117 -3.98 -1.44 18.74
C ILE A 117 -3.57 -1.69 17.29
N SER A 118 -2.48 -1.07 16.82
CA SER A 118 -1.97 -1.25 15.45
C SER A 118 -1.70 -2.72 15.12
N SER A 119 -1.06 -3.46 16.04
CA SER A 119 -0.83 -4.90 15.88
C SER A 119 -2.15 -5.68 15.82
N ARG A 120 -3.10 -5.42 16.73
CA ARG A 120 -4.41 -6.08 16.74
C ARG A 120 -5.24 -5.74 15.51
N THR A 121 -5.20 -4.51 15.00
CA THR A 121 -5.87 -4.11 13.76
C THR A 121 -5.30 -4.86 12.56
N LYS A 122 -3.97 -5.05 12.49
CA LYS A 122 -3.33 -5.88 11.45
C LYS A 122 -3.76 -7.34 11.56
N GLN A 123 -3.80 -7.91 12.77
CA GLN A 123 -4.27 -9.27 13.01
C GLN A 123 -5.75 -9.43 12.62
N LEU A 124 -6.60 -8.48 13.02
CA LEU A 124 -8.02 -8.47 12.69
C LEU A 124 -8.23 -8.39 11.18
N ARG A 125 -7.49 -7.53 10.47
CA ARG A 125 -7.56 -7.44 9.01
C ARG A 125 -7.19 -8.77 8.36
N ARG A 126 -6.08 -9.40 8.79
CA ARG A 126 -5.67 -10.72 8.30
C ARG A 126 -6.74 -11.78 8.56
N LEU A 127 -7.31 -11.79 9.76
CA LEU A 127 -8.39 -12.72 10.12
C LEU A 127 -9.65 -12.51 9.29
N GLN A 128 -10.06 -11.24 9.08
CA GLN A 128 -11.20 -10.89 8.23
C GLN A 128 -10.98 -11.37 6.80
N THR A 129 -9.81 -11.07 6.22
CA THR A 129 -9.45 -11.55 4.89
C THR A 129 -9.47 -13.08 4.81
N SER A 130 -8.91 -13.79 5.80
CA SER A 130 -8.97 -15.25 5.85
C SER A 130 -10.41 -15.76 5.96
N CYS A 131 -11.26 -15.14 6.78
CA CYS A 131 -12.68 -15.48 6.87
C CYS A 131 -13.42 -15.25 5.55
N ASP A 132 -13.10 -14.19 4.81
CA ASP A 132 -13.68 -13.91 3.50
C ASP A 132 -13.26 -14.96 2.47
N TYR A 133 -11.99 -15.36 2.46
CA TYR A 133 -11.53 -16.50 1.66
C TYR A 133 -12.27 -17.78 2.02
N LEU A 134 -12.40 -18.11 3.31
CA LEU A 134 -13.12 -19.29 3.77
C LEU A 134 -14.59 -19.27 3.33
N ARG A 135 -15.29 -18.13 3.47
CA ARG A 135 -16.68 -17.98 3.02
C ARG A 135 -16.79 -18.19 1.51
N ARG A 136 -15.89 -17.59 0.72
CA ARG A 136 -15.85 -17.77 -0.73
C ARG A 136 -15.61 -19.23 -1.10
N ILE A 137 -14.64 -19.89 -0.46
CA ILE A 137 -14.34 -21.32 -0.67
C ILE A 137 -15.56 -22.19 -0.38
N ILE A 138 -16.22 -22.00 0.78
CA ILE A 138 -17.43 -22.72 1.15
C ILE A 138 -18.53 -22.50 0.09
N ARG A 139 -18.68 -21.26 -0.39
CA ARG A 139 -19.65 -20.94 -1.44
C ARG A 139 -19.32 -21.65 -2.74
N VAL A 140 -18.07 -21.61 -3.21
CA VAL A 140 -17.61 -22.30 -4.42
C VAL A 140 -17.90 -23.79 -4.32
N ILE A 141 -17.54 -24.45 -3.22
CA ILE A 141 -17.79 -25.88 -3.01
C ILE A 141 -19.29 -26.19 -3.02
N SER A 142 -20.09 -25.39 -2.31
CA SER A 142 -21.55 -25.58 -2.24
C SER A 142 -22.22 -25.44 -3.61
N VAL A 143 -21.86 -24.41 -4.38
CA VAL A 143 -22.43 -24.16 -5.71
C VAL A 143 -21.88 -25.16 -6.73
N SER A 144 -20.60 -25.53 -6.66
CA SER A 144 -20.00 -26.59 -7.48
C SER A 144 -20.74 -27.92 -7.29
N LYS A 145 -20.99 -28.33 -6.04
CA LYS A 145 -21.76 -29.53 -5.74
C LYS A 145 -23.18 -29.46 -6.32
N ARG A 146 -23.86 -28.32 -6.17
CA ARG A 146 -25.19 -28.10 -6.76
C ARG A 146 -25.16 -28.19 -8.29
N LEU A 147 -24.14 -27.59 -8.91
CA LEU A 147 -23.92 -27.65 -10.36
C LEU A 147 -23.77 -29.10 -10.83
N GLN A 148 -22.97 -29.91 -10.14
CA GLN A 148 -22.81 -31.33 -10.50
C GLN A 148 -24.13 -32.10 -10.43
N ILE A 149 -24.95 -31.84 -9.41
CA ILE A 149 -26.30 -32.46 -9.29
C ILE A 149 -27.19 -32.03 -10.47
N GLN A 150 -27.16 -30.76 -10.84
CA GLN A 150 -27.95 -30.23 -11.97
C GLN A 150 -27.50 -30.83 -13.31
N LEU A 151 -26.18 -30.99 -13.52
CA LEU A 151 -25.65 -31.63 -14.73
C LEU A 151 -26.05 -33.10 -14.82
N ASN A 152 -26.04 -33.82 -13.70
CA ASN A 152 -26.50 -35.21 -13.64
C ASN A 152 -28.02 -35.35 -13.85
N GLY A 153 -28.78 -34.27 -13.62
CA GLY A 153 -30.21 -34.18 -13.94
C GLY A 153 -30.53 -34.09 -15.44
N GLY A 154 -29.50 -34.00 -16.29
CA GLY A 154 -29.64 -33.99 -17.75
C GLY A 154 -30.21 -32.68 -18.31
N SER A 155 -30.74 -32.76 -19.53
CA SER A 155 -31.17 -31.59 -20.32
C SER A 155 -32.27 -30.74 -19.65
N ARG A 156 -33.06 -31.31 -18.74
CA ARG A 156 -34.13 -30.58 -18.04
C ARG A 156 -33.61 -29.53 -17.06
N GLU A 157 -32.40 -29.73 -16.54
CA GLU A 157 -31.81 -28.88 -15.49
C GLU A 157 -30.70 -27.97 -16.04
N ILE A 158 -30.46 -27.97 -17.36
CA ILE A 158 -29.38 -27.23 -18.01
C ILE A 158 -29.44 -25.72 -17.77
N THR A 159 -30.65 -25.14 -17.74
CA THR A 159 -30.85 -23.71 -17.46
C THR A 159 -30.43 -23.36 -16.03
N LYS A 160 -30.69 -24.26 -15.07
CA LYS A 160 -30.27 -24.07 -13.67
C LYS A 160 -28.77 -24.30 -13.51
N ALA A 161 -28.19 -25.23 -14.27
CA ALA A 161 -26.74 -25.41 -14.33
C ALA A 161 -26.04 -24.15 -14.86
N ALA A 162 -26.58 -23.54 -15.92
CA ALA A 162 -26.08 -22.28 -16.46
C ALA A 162 -26.17 -21.12 -15.44
N GLN A 163 -27.25 -21.07 -14.66
CA GLN A 163 -27.39 -20.09 -13.57
C GLN A 163 -26.35 -20.32 -12.46
N SER A 164 -26.12 -21.57 -12.05
CA SER A 164 -25.07 -21.89 -11.08
C SER A 164 -23.67 -21.54 -11.60
N LEU A 165 -23.41 -21.70 -12.91
CA LEU A 165 -22.17 -21.28 -13.53
C LEU A 165 -21.98 -19.76 -13.51
N ASN A 166 -23.03 -18.99 -13.78
CA ASN A 166 -23.00 -17.52 -13.68
C ASN A 166 -22.70 -17.07 -12.23
N GLU A 167 -23.35 -17.71 -11.26
CA GLU A 167 -23.11 -17.42 -9.85
C GLU A 167 -21.65 -17.70 -9.45
N LEU A 168 -21.09 -18.82 -9.93
CA LEU A 168 -19.68 -19.16 -9.69
C LEU A 168 -18.72 -18.15 -10.33
N GLU A 169 -19.04 -17.64 -11.52
CA GLU A 169 -18.26 -16.59 -12.18
C GLU A 169 -18.22 -15.32 -11.32
N PHE A 170 -19.35 -14.93 -10.72
CA PHE A 170 -19.40 -13.79 -9.80
C PHE A 170 -18.63 -14.04 -8.48
N VAL A 171 -18.72 -15.25 -7.91
CA VAL A 171 -18.00 -15.58 -6.65
C VAL A 171 -16.48 -15.61 -6.86
N LEU A 172 -16.04 -16.02 -8.04
CA LEU A 172 -14.63 -16.09 -8.43
C LEU A 172 -14.09 -14.77 -8.99
N ASP A 173 -14.94 -13.79 -9.24
CA ASP A 173 -14.51 -12.50 -9.79
C ASP A 173 -13.54 -11.78 -8.85
N GLY A 174 -12.45 -11.28 -9.42
CA GLY A 174 -11.39 -10.56 -8.74
C GLY A 174 -10.58 -11.36 -7.69
N VAL A 175 -10.74 -12.70 -7.59
CA VAL A 175 -10.01 -13.51 -6.60
C VAL A 175 -9.42 -14.78 -7.23
N ASP A 176 -8.11 -14.93 -7.07
CA ASP A 176 -7.42 -16.16 -7.43
C ASP A 176 -7.42 -17.15 -6.25
N LEU A 177 -8.09 -18.29 -6.45
CA LEU A 177 -8.10 -19.42 -5.52
C LEU A 177 -7.16 -20.55 -5.96
N SER A 178 -6.30 -20.30 -6.96
CA SER A 178 -5.31 -21.27 -7.44
C SER A 178 -4.33 -21.65 -6.33
N GLY A 179 -3.90 -22.91 -6.31
CA GLY A 179 -3.00 -23.47 -5.29
C GLY A 179 -3.69 -23.94 -4.01
N ILE A 180 -5.00 -23.70 -3.83
CA ILE A 180 -5.77 -24.26 -2.72
C ILE A 180 -6.28 -25.66 -3.12
N GLN A 181 -5.61 -26.71 -2.64
CA GLN A 181 -5.87 -28.11 -2.98
C GLN A 181 -7.35 -28.52 -2.84
N ILE A 182 -8.06 -28.00 -1.83
CA ILE A 182 -9.45 -28.40 -1.57
C ILE A 182 -10.43 -27.89 -2.63
N VAL A 183 -10.13 -26.76 -3.29
CA VAL A 183 -10.99 -26.12 -4.31
C VAL A 183 -10.51 -26.41 -5.73
N GLU A 184 -9.27 -26.85 -5.90
CA GLU A 184 -8.67 -27.09 -7.22
C GLU A 184 -9.46 -28.09 -8.07
N LYS A 185 -9.94 -29.18 -7.44
CA LYS A 185 -10.82 -30.15 -8.11
C LYS A 185 -12.13 -29.50 -8.57
N ASP A 186 -12.77 -28.69 -7.72
CA ASP A 186 -14.00 -27.99 -8.05
C ASP A 186 -13.78 -26.99 -9.19
N LEU A 187 -12.70 -26.21 -9.18
CA LEU A 187 -12.37 -25.27 -10.26
C LEU A 187 -12.19 -25.99 -11.60
N ALA A 188 -11.52 -27.13 -11.62
CA ALA A 188 -11.38 -27.94 -12.82
C ALA A 188 -12.74 -28.47 -13.30
N GLN A 189 -13.61 -28.89 -12.38
CA GLN A 189 -14.97 -29.34 -12.70
C GLN A 189 -15.85 -28.21 -13.24
N ILE A 190 -15.75 -27.00 -12.67
CA ILE A 190 -16.49 -25.81 -13.12
C ILE A 190 -16.08 -25.44 -14.55
N LYS A 191 -14.78 -25.44 -14.86
CA LYS A 191 -14.29 -25.18 -16.22
C LYS A 191 -14.84 -26.21 -17.23
N LYS A 192 -14.79 -27.50 -16.88
CA LYS A 192 -15.36 -28.57 -17.72
C LYS A 192 -16.87 -28.42 -17.90
N ALA A 193 -17.60 -28.13 -16.82
CA ALA A 193 -19.04 -27.91 -16.84
C ALA A 193 -19.42 -26.74 -17.75
N ARG A 194 -18.66 -25.63 -17.73
CA ARG A 194 -18.94 -24.48 -18.62
C ARG A 194 -18.84 -24.85 -20.09
N VAL A 195 -17.81 -25.62 -20.47
CA VAL A 195 -17.65 -26.09 -21.85
C VAL A 195 -18.79 -27.03 -22.24
N GLU A 196 -19.15 -27.96 -21.36
CA GLU A 196 -20.20 -28.95 -21.61
C GLU A 196 -21.59 -28.30 -21.74
N VAL A 197 -21.96 -27.40 -20.82
CA VAL A 197 -23.24 -26.67 -20.88
C VAL A 197 -23.31 -25.81 -22.15
N ASN A 198 -22.22 -25.15 -22.52
CA ASN A 198 -22.18 -24.36 -23.76
C ASN A 198 -22.34 -25.24 -25.02
N LYS A 199 -21.72 -26.43 -25.03
CA LYS A 199 -21.88 -27.39 -26.13
C LYS A 199 -23.32 -27.89 -26.22
N GLN A 200 -23.89 -28.32 -25.10
CA GLN A 200 -25.28 -28.79 -25.05
C GLN A 200 -26.27 -27.68 -25.47
N ALA A 201 -26.03 -26.44 -25.06
CA ALA A 201 -26.85 -25.30 -25.47
C ALA A 201 -26.81 -25.07 -26.99
N LYS A 202 -25.63 -25.19 -27.63
CA LYS A 202 -25.50 -25.09 -29.09
C LYS A 202 -26.21 -26.24 -29.82
N GLU A 203 -26.09 -27.46 -29.31
CA GLU A 203 -26.81 -28.62 -29.86
C GLU A 203 -28.33 -28.48 -29.70
N MET A 204 -28.79 -28.01 -28.53
CA MET A 204 -30.20 -27.70 -28.28
C MET A 204 -30.71 -26.62 -29.23
N LEU A 205 -29.95 -25.55 -29.45
CA LEU A 205 -30.35 -24.50 -30.37
C LEU A 205 -30.45 -25.03 -31.81
N LYS A 206 -29.46 -25.79 -32.28
CA LYS A 206 -29.47 -26.40 -33.62
C LYS A 206 -30.65 -27.37 -33.80
N ASN A 207 -30.91 -28.21 -32.81
CA ASN A 207 -32.02 -29.16 -32.85
C ASN A 207 -33.37 -28.44 -32.78
N GLY A 208 -33.51 -27.43 -31.92
CA GLY A 208 -34.69 -26.59 -31.82
C GLY A 208 -34.99 -25.87 -33.14
N LEU A 209 -33.96 -25.35 -33.80
CA LEU A 209 -34.07 -24.66 -35.08
C LEU A 209 -34.46 -25.58 -36.24
N ASN A 210 -33.92 -26.80 -36.26
CA ASN A 210 -34.27 -27.80 -37.28
C ASN A 210 -35.68 -28.38 -37.08
N SER A 211 -36.09 -28.57 -35.83
CA SER A 211 -37.43 -29.07 -35.48
C SER A 211 -38.49 -27.98 -35.38
N GLN A 212 -38.12 -26.71 -35.57
CA GLN A 212 -38.99 -25.54 -35.40
C GLN A 212 -39.67 -25.49 -34.01
N ASN A 213 -38.99 -26.00 -32.98
CA ASN A 213 -39.51 -26.06 -31.62
C ASN A 213 -39.10 -24.80 -30.84
N GLN A 214 -40.01 -23.83 -30.80
CA GLN A 214 -39.81 -22.53 -30.12
C GLN A 214 -39.47 -22.67 -28.64
N THR A 215 -40.00 -23.68 -27.95
CA THR A 215 -39.70 -23.93 -26.52
C THR A 215 -38.24 -24.31 -26.30
N VAL A 216 -37.68 -25.15 -27.18
CA VAL A 216 -36.26 -25.58 -27.09
C VAL A 216 -35.33 -24.42 -27.46
N ILE A 217 -35.70 -23.63 -28.48
CA ILE A 217 -34.96 -22.41 -28.86
C ILE A 217 -34.92 -21.44 -27.68
N GLY A 218 -36.07 -21.12 -27.08
CA GLY A 218 -36.14 -20.23 -25.92
C GLY A 218 -35.32 -20.74 -24.73
N THR A 219 -35.34 -22.05 -24.47
CA THR A 219 -34.52 -22.66 -23.41
C THR A 219 -33.02 -22.52 -23.70
N ALA A 220 -32.59 -22.77 -24.93
CA ALA A 220 -31.18 -22.63 -25.33
C ALA A 220 -30.71 -21.17 -25.23
N LEU A 221 -31.53 -20.21 -25.69
CA LEU A 221 -31.24 -18.78 -25.56
C LEU A 221 -31.16 -18.35 -24.09
N GLN A 222 -32.05 -18.86 -23.23
CA GLN A 222 -31.98 -18.61 -21.78
C GLN A 222 -30.66 -19.12 -21.18
N VAL A 223 -30.17 -20.28 -21.63
CA VAL A 223 -28.86 -20.79 -21.20
C VAL A 223 -27.74 -19.84 -21.64
N PHE A 224 -27.72 -19.38 -22.89
CA PHE A 224 -26.71 -18.43 -23.36
C PHE A 224 -26.77 -17.07 -22.65
N HIS A 225 -27.96 -16.61 -22.30
CA HIS A 225 -28.14 -15.42 -21.47
C HIS A 225 -27.46 -15.59 -20.12
N ASN A 226 -27.74 -16.71 -19.43
CA ASN A 226 -27.14 -17.00 -18.14
C ASN A 226 -25.61 -17.17 -18.24
N LEU A 227 -25.08 -17.70 -19.34
CA LEU A 227 -23.64 -17.81 -19.57
C LEU A 227 -22.97 -16.50 -20.00
N GLY A 228 -23.73 -15.42 -20.22
CA GLY A 228 -23.20 -14.13 -20.69
C GLY A 228 -22.75 -14.14 -22.17
N SER A 229 -23.17 -15.11 -22.97
CA SER A 229 -22.74 -15.30 -24.37
C SER A 229 -23.85 -15.12 -25.41
N LEU A 230 -25.05 -14.70 -24.99
CA LEU A 230 -26.24 -14.58 -25.84
C LEU A 230 -26.00 -13.78 -27.12
N TYR A 231 -25.46 -12.56 -26.99
CA TYR A 231 -25.27 -11.67 -28.13
C TYR A 231 -24.34 -12.29 -29.20
N ASN A 232 -23.23 -12.87 -28.75
CA ASN A 232 -22.26 -13.51 -29.64
C ASN A 232 -22.89 -14.71 -30.35
N GLU A 233 -23.68 -15.52 -29.64
CA GLU A 233 -24.30 -16.69 -30.24
C GLU A 233 -25.43 -16.33 -31.21
N ILE A 234 -26.27 -15.33 -30.89
CA ILE A 234 -27.30 -14.82 -31.81
C ILE A 234 -26.63 -14.27 -33.08
N THR A 235 -25.56 -13.50 -32.94
CA THR A 235 -24.81 -12.96 -34.09
C THR A 235 -24.25 -14.09 -34.96
N ASN A 236 -23.66 -15.12 -34.34
CA ASN A 236 -23.14 -16.28 -35.04
C ASN A 236 -24.25 -17.07 -35.78
N VAL A 237 -25.43 -17.19 -35.19
CA VAL A 237 -26.60 -17.83 -35.83
C VAL A 237 -27.11 -17.00 -37.01
N MET A 238 -27.19 -15.68 -36.86
CA MET A 238 -27.57 -14.76 -37.96
C MET A 238 -26.55 -14.80 -39.11
N GLU A 239 -25.25 -14.83 -38.81
CA GLU A 239 -24.19 -15.01 -39.80
C GLU A 239 -24.31 -16.37 -40.51
N MET A 240 -24.56 -17.45 -39.74
CA MET A 240 -24.77 -18.78 -40.31
C MET A 240 -25.95 -18.79 -41.28
N PHE A 241 -27.06 -18.14 -40.93
CA PHE A 241 -28.22 -18.04 -41.81
C PHE A 241 -27.95 -17.21 -43.06
N THR A 242 -27.25 -16.08 -42.93
CA THR A 242 -26.84 -15.25 -44.05
C THR A 242 -25.98 -16.04 -45.03
N ARG A 243 -24.94 -16.73 -44.55
CA ARG A 243 -24.07 -17.59 -45.38
C ARG A 243 -24.82 -18.76 -46.02
N THR A 244 -25.80 -19.33 -45.32
CA THR A 244 -26.63 -20.42 -45.87
C THR A 244 -27.53 -19.89 -46.98
N MET A 245 -28.09 -18.70 -46.82
CA MET A 245 -28.90 -18.04 -47.84
C MET A 245 -28.06 -17.68 -49.07
N GLU A 246 -26.87 -17.08 -48.87
CA GLU A 246 -25.90 -16.83 -49.94
C GLU A 246 -25.54 -18.10 -50.70
N LYS A 247 -25.32 -19.21 -49.99
CA LYS A 247 -25.06 -20.50 -50.61
C LYS A 247 -26.25 -20.98 -51.44
N TYR A 248 -27.48 -20.93 -50.94
CA TYR A 248 -28.64 -21.33 -51.73
C TYR A 248 -28.84 -20.45 -52.97
N ILE A 249 -28.62 -19.14 -52.87
CA ILE A 249 -28.65 -18.21 -54.01
C ILE A 249 -27.57 -18.59 -55.03
N HIS A 250 -26.34 -18.81 -54.57
CA HIS A 250 -25.23 -19.19 -55.45
C HIS A 250 -25.48 -20.55 -56.13
N GLU A 251 -25.95 -21.56 -55.39
CA GLU A 251 -26.19 -22.91 -55.90
C GLU A 251 -27.38 -22.99 -56.87
N SER A 252 -28.41 -22.17 -56.68
CA SER A 252 -29.58 -22.12 -57.56
C SER A 252 -29.32 -21.34 -58.85
N LEU A 253 -28.47 -20.31 -58.80
CA LEU A 253 -28.09 -19.47 -59.95
C LEU A 253 -26.82 -19.95 -60.69
N ASP A 254 -26.18 -21.04 -60.24
CA ASP A 254 -25.01 -21.61 -60.87
C ASP A 254 -25.38 -22.30 -62.21
N ILE A 255 -25.04 -21.62 -63.30
CA ILE A 255 -25.30 -22.05 -64.68
C ILE A 255 -24.63 -23.40 -64.97
N THR A 256 -23.49 -23.71 -64.35
CA THR A 256 -22.79 -24.97 -64.58
C THR A 256 -23.57 -26.16 -64.00
N LYS A 257 -24.16 -26.02 -62.81
CA LYS A 257 -25.06 -27.02 -62.21
C LYS A 257 -26.34 -27.19 -63.01
N LEU A 258 -26.88 -26.10 -63.53
CA LEU A 258 -28.10 -26.11 -64.35
C LEU A 258 -27.90 -26.89 -65.66
N MET A 259 -26.77 -26.68 -66.35
CA MET A 259 -26.42 -27.41 -67.58
C MET A 259 -26.24 -28.92 -67.35
N THR A 260 -25.66 -29.31 -66.21
CA THR A 260 -25.49 -30.73 -65.85
C THR A 260 -26.81 -31.43 -65.55
N LYS A 261 -27.80 -30.73 -64.94
CA LYS A 261 -29.13 -31.30 -64.63
C LYS A 261 -29.98 -31.55 -65.88
N THR A 262 -29.83 -30.71 -66.92
CA THR A 262 -30.57 -30.83 -68.18
C THR A 262 -29.93 -31.81 -69.17
N GLY A 263 -28.85 -32.51 -68.79
CA GLY A 263 -28.17 -33.49 -69.66
C GLY A 263 -27.46 -32.85 -70.86
N ILE A 264 -27.25 -31.53 -70.86
CA ILE A 264 -26.57 -30.82 -71.93
C ILE A 264 -25.07 -30.94 -71.63
N ASN A 265 -24.43 -31.97 -72.20
CA ASN A 265 -22.98 -32.09 -72.12
C ASN A 265 -22.33 -30.81 -72.67
N ALA A 266 -21.56 -30.12 -71.84
CA ALA A 266 -20.66 -29.02 -72.21
C ALA A 266 -19.46 -29.48 -73.07
N GLY A 267 -19.65 -30.53 -73.89
CA GLY A 267 -18.64 -31.19 -74.71
C GLY A 267 -18.64 -30.77 -76.17
N GLY A 268 -19.45 -29.79 -76.57
CA GLY A 268 -19.48 -29.30 -77.95
C GLY A 268 -19.51 -27.78 -77.99
N ILE A 269 -18.55 -27.18 -78.69
CA ILE A 269 -18.38 -25.74 -78.96
C ILE A 269 -17.53 -25.00 -77.92
N SER A 270 -16.27 -25.39 -77.80
CA SER A 270 -15.18 -24.55 -77.27
C SER A 270 -14.36 -23.99 -78.44
N GLY A 271 -14.65 -22.75 -78.83
CA GLY A 271 -13.87 -21.98 -79.80
C GLY A 271 -13.54 -20.60 -79.22
N PRO A 272 -12.33 -20.05 -79.46
CA PRO A 272 -11.92 -18.76 -78.88
C PRO A 272 -12.89 -17.64 -79.26
N GLY A 273 -13.40 -16.90 -78.27
CA GLY A 273 -14.31 -15.77 -78.48
C GLY A 273 -15.81 -16.07 -78.48
N ARG A 274 -16.23 -17.32 -78.19
CA ARG A 274 -17.65 -17.67 -77.98
C ARG A 274 -17.91 -17.99 -76.52
N ALA A 275 -18.76 -17.19 -75.87
CA ALA A 275 -19.34 -17.57 -74.58
C ALA A 275 -20.14 -18.86 -74.77
N ALA A 276 -19.93 -19.86 -73.91
CA ALA A 276 -20.69 -21.10 -73.87
C ALA A 276 -22.15 -20.79 -73.46
N MET A 277 -22.93 -20.30 -74.41
CA MET A 277 -24.37 -20.08 -74.25
C MET A 277 -25.08 -21.38 -74.59
N PRO A 278 -26.04 -21.83 -73.76
CA PRO A 278 -26.77 -23.07 -74.00
C PRO A 278 -27.61 -22.93 -75.28
N LEU A 279 -27.25 -23.66 -76.34
CA LEU A 279 -28.17 -23.92 -77.45
C LEU A 279 -29.12 -25.05 -77.02
N ALA A 280 -30.19 -24.74 -76.28
CA ALA A 280 -31.33 -25.64 -76.10
C ALA A 280 -32.57 -24.89 -75.60
N GLY A 281 -33.67 -24.92 -76.38
CA GLY A 281 -34.96 -24.35 -76.03
C GLY A 281 -35.64 -25.03 -74.84
N SER A 282 -36.61 -24.34 -74.23
CA SER A 282 -37.56 -24.70 -73.13
C SER A 282 -37.06 -25.50 -71.91
N SER A 283 -36.18 -26.49 -72.07
CA SER A 283 -35.59 -27.33 -71.02
C SER A 283 -34.70 -26.56 -70.05
N TRP A 284 -33.85 -25.64 -70.54
CA TRP A 284 -33.04 -24.75 -69.68
C TRP A 284 -33.94 -23.86 -68.80
N HIS A 285 -35.04 -23.36 -69.39
CA HIS A 285 -35.98 -22.47 -68.74
C HIS A 285 -36.72 -23.22 -67.63
N ASN A 286 -37.18 -24.45 -67.91
CA ASN A 286 -37.83 -25.29 -66.90
C ASN A 286 -36.88 -25.64 -65.75
N GLY A 287 -35.63 -26.00 -66.03
CA GLY A 287 -34.63 -26.28 -64.99
C GLY A 287 -34.27 -25.06 -64.12
N LEU A 288 -34.34 -23.85 -64.70
CA LEU A 288 -34.19 -22.59 -63.96
C LEU A 288 -35.38 -22.35 -63.03
N TRP A 289 -36.61 -22.54 -63.52
CA TRP A 289 -37.82 -22.38 -62.70
C TRP A 289 -37.85 -23.38 -61.55
N ASP A 290 -37.51 -24.66 -61.79
CA ASP A 290 -37.43 -25.67 -60.75
C ASP A 290 -36.39 -25.30 -59.67
N ASN A 291 -35.24 -24.76 -60.07
CA ASN A 291 -34.21 -24.30 -59.14
C ASN A 291 -34.63 -23.03 -58.38
N LEU A 292 -35.35 -22.10 -59.00
CA LEU A 292 -35.90 -20.91 -58.34
C LEU A 292 -37.01 -21.27 -57.36
N GLU A 293 -37.86 -22.24 -57.70
CA GLU A 293 -38.87 -22.76 -56.78
C GLU A 293 -38.23 -23.44 -55.57
N LEU A 294 -37.17 -24.23 -55.80
CA LEU A 294 -36.37 -24.82 -54.73
C LEU A 294 -35.69 -23.74 -53.86
N LEU A 295 -35.13 -22.69 -54.46
CA LEU A 295 -34.56 -21.55 -53.75
C LEU A 295 -35.62 -20.89 -52.86
N MET A 296 -36.81 -20.62 -53.41
CA MET A 296 -37.91 -19.97 -52.71
C MET A 296 -38.40 -20.82 -51.53
N ASN A 297 -38.52 -22.14 -51.71
CA ASN A 297 -38.85 -23.07 -50.62
C ASN A 297 -37.77 -23.09 -49.53
N ASN A 298 -36.49 -23.10 -49.92
CA ASN A 298 -35.37 -23.04 -48.99
C ASN A 298 -35.31 -21.72 -48.22
N MET A 299 -35.53 -20.59 -48.90
CA MET A 299 -35.62 -19.26 -48.29
C MET A 299 -36.81 -19.15 -47.33
N PHE A 300 -37.98 -19.64 -47.73
CA PHE A 300 -39.15 -19.68 -46.88
C PHE A 300 -38.87 -20.46 -45.59
N SER A 301 -38.23 -21.62 -45.71
CA SER A 301 -37.85 -22.44 -44.54
C SER A 301 -36.84 -21.76 -43.62
N LEU A 302 -35.92 -20.94 -44.15
CA LEU A 302 -34.95 -20.16 -43.37
C LEU A 302 -35.63 -18.98 -42.67
N CYS A 303 -36.52 -18.26 -43.36
CA CYS A 303 -37.28 -17.16 -42.79
C CYS A 303 -38.15 -17.64 -41.62
N GLN A 304 -38.78 -18.81 -41.75
CA GLN A 304 -39.57 -19.41 -40.67
C GLN A 304 -38.74 -19.75 -39.43
N LYS A 305 -37.44 -19.99 -39.58
CA LYS A 305 -36.51 -20.26 -38.46
C LYS A 305 -36.00 -18.98 -37.77
N CYS A 306 -36.13 -17.82 -38.42
CA CYS A 306 -35.74 -16.52 -37.87
C CYS A 306 -36.89 -15.77 -37.18
N SER A 307 -38.15 -16.18 -37.44
CA SER A 307 -39.34 -15.59 -36.83
C SER A 307 -39.69 -16.21 -35.48
#